data_AF-W4M4S4-F1
#
_entry.id   AF-W4M4S4-F1
#
_cell.length_a   1.000
_cell.length_b   1.000
_cell.length_c   1.000
_cell.angle_alpha   90.00
_cell.angle_beta   90.00
_cell.angle_gamma   90.00
#
_symmetry.space_group_name_H-M   'P 1'
#
loop_
_entity.id
_entity.type
_entity.pdbx_description
1 polymer ?
#
loop_
_entity_poly.entity_id
_entity_poly.type
_entity_poly.pdbx_seq_one_letter_code
_entity_poly.pdbx_strand_id
1 'polypeptide(L)'
;MKDISLATSLLIAGFMIMMPLPSVTSGDPTIKTPVHTAEAANRPVKARKLLLFKPPRVGRPKTRLVGGGTRGTASIVELSALTPEQSGLTVQEQPSLFWYLSKTTTDPIELIVSVDRAEQPMLVTRLRPPSQPGIQRVRLTDYNISLKPGVTYRWFVALITDPERRSKDIIAGGGVERIPLSDAIRSQLGQAQAEHVPHLYAEAGLWYDALATISDLIDATPADAGLRQQRAALLEQVGLTSIAAYDATNGR
;
A
#
# COMPACT_ATOMS: atom_id res chain seq x y z
N MET A 1 -47.63 -16.42 -28.44
CA MET A 1 -46.63 -15.73 -27.61
C MET A 1 -45.51 -16.71 -27.29
N LYS A 2 -44.32 -16.41 -27.82
CA LYS A 2 -42.98 -16.93 -27.49
C LYS A 2 -42.66 -18.41 -27.75
N ASP A 3 -42.03 -18.55 -28.91
CA ASP A 3 -41.05 -19.52 -29.38
C ASP A 3 -40.01 -19.95 -28.33
N ILE A 4 -39.69 -21.25 -28.30
CA ILE A 4 -38.40 -21.76 -27.83
C ILE A 4 -37.85 -22.70 -28.92
N SER A 5 -36.71 -22.30 -29.46
CA SER A 5 -36.01 -22.87 -30.60
C SER A 5 -35.32 -24.19 -30.25
N LEU A 6 -35.44 -25.14 -31.18
CA LEU A 6 -34.79 -26.44 -31.22
C LEU A 6 -33.42 -26.26 -31.91
N ALA A 7 -32.31 -26.55 -31.22
CA ALA A 7 -30.97 -26.54 -31.83
C ALA A 7 -30.35 -27.96 -31.82
N THR A 8 -30.60 -28.61 -32.94
CA THR A 8 -29.85 -29.63 -33.68
C THR A 8 -28.49 -30.09 -33.10
N SER A 9 -28.43 -31.38 -32.74
CA SER A 9 -27.20 -32.18 -32.71
C SER A 9 -26.73 -32.50 -34.12
N LEU A 10 -25.44 -32.31 -34.40
CA LEU A 10 -24.79 -32.83 -35.60
C LEU A 10 -23.60 -33.70 -35.19
N LEU A 11 -23.78 -35.01 -35.32
CA LEU A 11 -22.70 -36.00 -35.33
C LEU A 11 -21.87 -35.78 -36.59
N ILE A 12 -20.55 -35.67 -36.45
CA ILE A 12 -19.61 -35.94 -37.54
C ILE A 12 -18.75 -37.14 -37.13
N ALA A 13 -18.96 -38.22 -37.87
CA ALA A 13 -18.18 -39.44 -37.84
C ALA A 13 -17.06 -39.38 -38.90
N GLY A 14 -15.98 -40.11 -38.65
CA GLY A 14 -14.91 -40.41 -39.61
C GLY A 14 -13.63 -39.61 -39.33
N PHE A 15 -12.44 -40.17 -39.30
CA PHE A 15 -11.95 -41.42 -39.90
C PHE A 15 -10.67 -41.83 -39.16
N MET A 16 -10.61 -43.08 -38.71
CA MET A 16 -9.47 -43.66 -38.00
C MET A 16 -8.46 -44.17 -39.03
N ILE A 17 -7.34 -43.47 -39.23
CA ILE A 17 -6.24 -43.97 -40.06
C ILE A 17 -5.26 -44.69 -39.14
N MET A 18 -5.30 -46.02 -39.21
CA MET A 18 -4.27 -46.92 -38.68
C MET A 18 -2.98 -46.76 -39.49
N MET A 19 -1.89 -46.40 -38.82
CA MET A 19 -0.53 -46.52 -39.35
C MET A 19 0.21 -47.64 -38.62
N PRO A 20 1.12 -48.38 -39.31
CA PRO A 20 1.80 -49.54 -38.74
C PRO A 20 2.89 -49.16 -37.74
N LEU A 21 3.02 -49.97 -36.69
CA LEU A 21 4.11 -49.90 -35.71
C LEU A 21 5.44 -50.32 -36.35
N PRO A 22 6.51 -49.51 -36.26
CA PRO A 22 7.87 -50.01 -36.44
C PRO A 22 8.37 -50.70 -35.16
N SER A 23 9.05 -51.82 -35.37
CA SER A 23 9.56 -52.77 -34.39
C SER A 23 10.46 -52.15 -33.31
N VAL A 24 10.31 -52.65 -32.09
CA VAL A 24 11.22 -52.45 -30.96
C VAL A 24 12.58 -53.09 -31.30
N THR A 25 13.60 -52.25 -31.49
CA THR A 25 15.01 -52.64 -31.37
C THR A 25 15.48 -52.21 -30.00
N SER A 26 15.88 -53.19 -29.19
CA SER A 26 16.58 -52.96 -27.93
C SER A 26 17.93 -52.29 -28.19
N GLY A 27 18.07 -51.07 -27.70
CA GLY A 27 19.34 -50.40 -27.50
C GLY A 27 19.22 -49.57 -26.22
N ASP A 28 19.96 -49.96 -25.19
CA ASP A 28 20.11 -49.25 -23.92
C ASP A 28 20.78 -47.87 -24.15
N PRO A 29 20.23 -46.78 -23.58
CA PRO A 29 21.09 -45.70 -23.16
C PRO A 29 20.66 -45.16 -21.79
N THR A 30 21.48 -45.45 -20.77
CA THR A 30 21.97 -44.48 -19.77
C THR A 30 21.11 -43.22 -19.61
N ILE A 31 20.32 -43.19 -18.54
CA ILE A 31 19.59 -42.00 -18.07
C ILE A 31 20.61 -40.89 -17.79
N LYS A 32 20.65 -39.90 -18.68
CA LYS A 32 21.23 -38.57 -18.40
C LYS A 32 20.09 -37.59 -18.30
N THR A 33 19.70 -37.28 -17.07
CA THR A 33 18.83 -36.16 -16.72
C THR A 33 19.43 -34.86 -17.31
N PRO A 34 18.69 -34.07 -18.09
CA PRO A 34 19.14 -32.73 -18.44
C PRO A 34 18.97 -31.86 -17.20
N VAL A 35 20.10 -31.47 -16.63
CA VAL A 35 20.19 -30.36 -15.69
C VAL A 35 19.77 -29.11 -16.46
N HIS A 36 18.56 -28.61 -16.21
CA HIS A 36 18.23 -27.23 -16.49
C HIS A 36 19.10 -26.38 -15.56
N THR A 37 20.28 -26.00 -16.07
CA THR A 37 21.15 -25.01 -15.45
C THR A 37 20.34 -23.74 -15.23
N ALA A 38 20.26 -23.35 -13.96
CA ALA A 38 19.68 -22.10 -13.50
C ALA A 38 20.48 -20.92 -14.06
N GLU A 39 20.15 -20.51 -15.29
CA GLU A 39 20.64 -19.28 -15.91
C GLU A 39 19.60 -18.17 -15.72
N ALA A 40 19.36 -17.80 -14.47
CA ALA A 40 18.51 -16.66 -14.10
C ALA A 40 18.99 -15.95 -12.82
N ALA A 41 20.28 -16.04 -12.50
CA ALA A 41 20.81 -15.47 -11.25
C ALA A 41 22.16 -14.77 -11.45
N ASN A 42 22.28 -13.87 -12.45
CA ASN A 42 23.31 -12.82 -12.38
C ASN A 42 23.10 -11.67 -13.38
N ARG A 43 21.94 -11.01 -13.33
CA ARG A 43 21.87 -9.63 -13.86
C ARG A 43 22.38 -8.69 -12.76
N PRO A 44 23.37 -7.83 -13.02
CA PRO A 44 23.74 -6.81 -12.05
C PRO A 44 22.52 -5.90 -11.86
N VAL A 45 21.94 -5.95 -10.66
CA VAL A 45 20.87 -5.02 -10.26
C VAL A 45 21.53 -3.65 -10.26
N LYS A 46 21.30 -2.86 -11.31
CA LYS A 46 21.70 -1.46 -11.33
C LYS A 46 21.15 -0.83 -10.06
N ALA A 47 22.03 -0.26 -9.23
CA ALA A 47 21.64 0.31 -7.95
C ALA A 47 20.50 1.31 -8.17
N ARG A 48 19.32 0.98 -7.62
CA ARG A 48 18.11 1.80 -7.78
C ARG A 48 18.26 3.04 -6.91
N LYS A 49 18.08 4.23 -7.50
CA LYS A 49 18.08 5.50 -6.73
C LYS A 49 16.99 5.41 -5.66
N LEU A 50 17.28 5.81 -4.42
CA LEU A 50 16.28 5.83 -3.35
C LEU A 50 15.32 7.02 -3.52
N LEU A 51 14.08 6.85 -3.07
CA LEU A 51 13.11 7.94 -2.95
C LEU A 51 13.67 9.04 -2.05
N LEU A 52 13.58 10.29 -2.51
CA LEU A 52 13.99 11.46 -1.74
C LEU A 52 12.78 12.37 -1.56
N PHE A 53 12.32 12.50 -0.32
CA PHE A 53 11.22 13.37 0.04
C PHE A 53 11.70 14.78 0.31
N LYS A 54 11.10 15.77 -0.37
CA LYS A 54 11.40 17.19 -0.17
C LYS A 54 10.20 17.90 0.47
N PRO A 55 10.18 18.09 1.81
CA PRO A 55 9.06 18.72 2.48
C PRO A 55 8.87 20.19 2.02
N PRO A 56 7.62 20.65 1.76
CA PRO A 56 7.37 21.88 1.01
C PRO A 56 7.50 23.21 1.79
N ARG A 57 7.91 23.25 3.06
CA ARG A 57 8.34 24.45 3.84
C ARG A 57 8.60 24.11 5.31
N VAL A 58 9.58 24.78 5.93
CA VAL A 58 9.84 24.74 7.39
C VAL A 58 8.92 25.72 8.11
N GLY A 59 8.37 25.36 9.29
CA GLY A 59 7.60 26.29 10.15
C GLY A 59 6.10 26.02 10.35
N ARG A 60 5.52 24.97 9.77
CA ARG A 60 4.14 24.54 10.08
C ARG A 60 4.07 23.83 11.45
N PRO A 61 2.96 23.93 12.19
CA PRO A 61 2.75 23.17 13.42
C PRO A 61 2.89 21.66 13.19
N LYS A 62 3.40 20.94 14.20
CA LYS A 62 3.41 19.48 14.16
C LYS A 62 1.98 18.96 14.28
N THR A 63 1.59 18.05 13.39
CA THR A 63 0.25 17.45 13.33
C THR A 63 0.27 15.94 13.56
N ARG A 64 1.45 15.30 13.47
CA ARG A 64 1.60 13.88 13.76
C ARG A 64 1.39 13.60 15.24
N LEU A 65 0.49 12.67 15.51
CA LEU A 65 0.26 12.07 16.82
C LEU A 65 0.69 10.60 16.76
N VAL A 66 1.53 10.19 17.71
CA VAL A 66 1.98 8.81 17.88
C VAL A 66 1.20 8.19 19.04
N GLY A 67 0.56 7.05 18.81
CA GLY A 67 -0.18 6.32 19.84
C GLY A 67 0.78 5.52 20.70
N GLY A 68 1.16 6.07 21.86
CA GLY A 68 1.93 5.36 22.87
C GLY A 68 1.02 4.54 23.77
N GLY A 69 1.26 3.23 23.90
CA GLY A 69 0.56 2.41 24.89
C GLY A 69 0.96 2.81 26.31
N THR A 70 -0.03 2.98 27.17
CA THR A 70 0.16 3.30 28.58
C THR A 70 0.95 2.21 29.29
N ARG A 71 1.89 2.63 30.15
CA ARG A 71 2.73 1.74 30.97
C ARG A 71 1.86 0.98 31.97
N GLY A 72 1.59 -0.27 31.67
CA GLY A 72 1.02 -1.28 32.55
C GLY A 72 1.25 -2.63 31.90
N THR A 73 1.73 -3.61 32.67
CA THR A 73 2.16 -4.95 32.23
C THR A 73 1.12 -5.70 31.37
N ALA A 74 1.12 -5.45 30.07
CA ALA A 74 0.51 -6.25 29.01
C ALA A 74 1.07 -5.72 27.69
N SER A 75 1.48 -6.61 26.77
CA SER A 75 2.18 -6.28 25.54
C SER A 75 1.61 -5.02 24.86
N ILE A 76 2.42 -3.97 24.72
CA ILE A 76 1.97 -2.69 24.18
C ILE A 76 1.74 -2.85 22.67
N VAL A 77 0.50 -2.63 22.19
CA VAL A 77 0.24 -2.46 20.76
C VAL A 77 0.82 -1.11 20.34
N GLU A 78 1.66 -1.10 19.31
CA GLU A 78 2.13 0.13 18.69
C GLU A 78 1.17 0.48 17.56
N LEU A 79 0.64 1.70 17.60
CA LEU A 79 -0.22 2.28 16.58
C LEU A 79 0.40 3.59 16.10
N SER A 80 0.65 3.70 14.80
CA SER A 80 1.35 4.86 14.23
C SER A 80 0.73 5.29 12.91
N ALA A 81 0.58 6.60 12.70
CA ALA A 81 0.19 7.16 11.41
C ALA A 81 1.43 7.34 10.52
N LEU A 82 1.36 6.91 9.26
CA LEU A 82 2.46 7.05 8.30
C LEU A 82 2.37 8.42 7.61
N THR A 83 2.69 9.44 8.39
CA THR A 83 2.63 10.85 8.02
C THR A 83 3.92 11.56 8.44
N PRO A 84 4.33 12.65 7.78
CA PRO A 84 5.38 13.53 8.27
C PRO A 84 4.98 14.17 9.59
N GLU A 85 5.94 14.79 10.30
CA GLU A 85 5.65 15.54 11.53
C GLU A 85 4.63 16.67 11.33
N GLN A 86 4.70 17.32 10.17
CA GLN A 86 3.77 18.35 9.72
C GLN A 86 2.72 17.75 8.78
N SER A 87 1.69 18.53 8.43
CA SER A 87 0.70 18.10 7.46
C SER A 87 1.36 17.69 6.14
N GLY A 88 1.19 16.43 5.76
CA GLY A 88 1.59 15.94 4.45
C GLY A 88 0.71 16.54 3.36
N LEU A 89 1.26 16.68 2.16
CA LEU A 89 0.51 17.18 1.01
C LEU A 89 -0.01 16.04 0.14
N THR A 90 -1.13 16.31 -0.52
CA THR A 90 -1.71 15.46 -1.57
C THR A 90 -2.21 16.31 -2.73
N VAL A 91 -2.23 15.77 -3.95
CA VAL A 91 -3.03 16.34 -5.06
C VAL A 91 -4.36 15.60 -5.25
N GLN A 92 -4.49 14.39 -4.70
CA GLN A 92 -5.72 13.60 -4.79
C GLN A 92 -6.86 14.25 -4.00
N GLU A 93 -8.06 14.19 -4.58
CA GLU A 93 -9.29 14.56 -3.89
C GLU A 93 -9.63 13.61 -2.74
N GLN A 94 -9.40 12.31 -2.96
CA GLN A 94 -9.73 11.25 -2.02
C GLN A 94 -8.47 10.39 -1.78
N PRO A 95 -7.46 10.91 -1.06
CA PRO A 95 -6.18 10.22 -0.88
C PRO A 95 -6.32 8.89 -0.14
N SER A 96 -5.25 8.08 -0.24
CA SER A 96 -5.04 6.95 0.67
C SER A 96 -4.31 7.42 1.93
N LEU A 97 -4.78 6.95 3.08
CA LEU A 97 -4.18 7.15 4.40
C LEU A 97 -3.54 5.83 4.84
N PHE A 98 -2.33 5.90 5.40
CA PHE A 98 -1.57 4.73 5.80
C PHE A 98 -1.24 4.78 7.28
N TRP A 99 -1.40 3.65 7.96
CA TRP A 99 -1.13 3.51 9.39
C TRP A 99 -0.45 2.16 9.67
N TYR A 100 0.20 2.02 10.82
CA TYR A 100 0.92 0.83 11.22
C TYR A 100 0.35 0.26 12.51
N LEU A 101 0.32 -1.07 12.57
CA LEU A 101 -0.11 -1.85 13.72
C LEU A 101 0.93 -2.93 14.02
N SER A 102 1.56 -2.92 15.20
CA SER A 102 2.64 -3.88 15.49
C SER A 102 2.19 -5.33 15.70
N LYS A 103 0.91 -5.56 16.03
CA LYS A 103 0.35 -6.90 16.27
C LYS A 103 -1.14 -6.92 15.98
N THR A 104 -1.65 -8.08 15.59
CA THR A 104 -3.10 -8.30 15.42
C THR A 104 -3.86 -7.97 16.69
N THR A 105 -5.09 -7.48 16.53
CA THR A 105 -5.98 -7.12 17.64
C THR A 105 -7.43 -7.45 17.29
N THR A 106 -8.22 -7.76 18.30
CA THR A 106 -9.68 -7.90 18.22
C THR A 106 -10.41 -6.62 18.61
N ASP A 107 -9.69 -5.64 19.16
CA ASP A 107 -10.26 -4.38 19.60
C ASP A 107 -10.79 -3.59 18.39
N PRO A 108 -11.93 -2.90 18.52
CA PRO A 108 -12.47 -2.06 17.46
C PRO A 108 -11.48 -0.95 17.07
N ILE A 109 -11.39 -0.68 15.76
CA ILE A 109 -10.60 0.41 15.22
C ILE A 109 -11.54 1.42 14.57
N GLU A 110 -11.40 2.70 14.94
CA GLU A 110 -12.14 3.79 14.34
C GLU A 110 -11.24 4.68 13.49
N LEU A 111 -11.74 5.09 12.33
CA LEU A 111 -11.19 6.16 11.51
C LEU A 111 -12.01 7.43 11.77
N ILE A 112 -11.30 8.51 12.04
CA ILE A 112 -11.87 9.84 12.24
C ILE A 112 -11.22 10.78 11.23
N VAL A 113 -12.01 11.58 10.50
CA VAL A 113 -11.52 12.62 9.58
C VAL A 113 -12.28 13.90 9.84
N SER A 114 -11.55 15.02 9.98
CA SER A 114 -12.12 16.34 10.22
C SER A 114 -11.34 17.43 9.48
N VAL A 115 -12.00 18.56 9.19
CA VAL A 115 -11.27 19.79 8.89
C VAL A 115 -10.48 20.20 10.14
N ASP A 116 -9.26 20.70 9.98
CA ASP A 116 -8.44 21.12 11.13
C ASP A 116 -9.19 22.17 11.96
N ARG A 117 -9.24 21.95 13.28
CA ARG A 117 -9.96 22.78 14.27
C ARG A 117 -11.48 22.87 14.10
N ALA A 118 -12.09 22.01 13.28
CA ALA A 118 -13.55 21.89 13.27
C ALA A 118 -14.06 21.16 14.52
N GLU A 119 -15.22 21.58 15.02
CA GLU A 119 -15.88 20.95 16.17
C GLU A 119 -16.44 19.56 15.84
N GLN A 120 -16.95 19.38 14.62
CA GLN A 120 -17.55 18.12 14.18
C GLN A 120 -16.69 17.42 13.12
N PRO A 121 -16.47 16.10 13.25
CA PRO A 121 -15.79 15.33 12.23
C PRO A 121 -16.67 15.18 10.99
N MET A 122 -16.02 15.10 9.84
CA MET A 122 -16.65 14.76 8.56
C MET A 122 -16.92 13.27 8.43
N LEU A 123 -16.10 12.45 9.10
CA LEU A 123 -16.23 11.01 9.13
C LEU A 123 -15.85 10.48 10.51
N VAL A 124 -16.69 9.60 11.05
CA VAL A 124 -16.35 8.66 12.11
C VAL A 124 -16.90 7.31 11.69
N THR A 125 -16.02 6.31 11.53
CA THR A 125 -16.45 4.98 11.09
C THR A 125 -15.54 3.91 11.67
N ARG A 126 -16.08 2.70 11.86
CA ARG A 126 -15.29 1.54 12.21
C ARG A 126 -14.60 0.97 10.98
N LEU A 127 -13.33 0.64 11.13
CA LEU A 127 -12.55 -0.11 10.15
C LEU A 127 -12.70 -1.60 10.42
N ARG A 128 -12.58 -2.42 9.36
CA ARG A 128 -12.40 -3.85 9.54
C ARG A 128 -11.04 -4.09 10.21
N PRO A 129 -10.94 -4.88 11.29
CA PRO A 129 -9.66 -5.18 11.90
C PRO A 129 -8.71 -5.85 10.89
N PRO A 130 -7.44 -5.42 10.80
CA PRO A 130 -6.45 -6.08 9.96
C PRO A 130 -6.28 -7.55 10.33
N SER A 131 -6.16 -8.42 9.33
CA SER A 131 -5.87 -9.84 9.53
C SER A 131 -4.40 -10.10 9.89
N GLN A 132 -3.51 -9.14 9.64
CA GLN A 132 -2.07 -9.24 9.88
C GLN A 132 -1.53 -7.93 10.45
N PRO A 133 -0.43 -7.96 11.23
CA PRO A 133 0.28 -6.75 11.61
C PRO A 133 0.92 -6.08 10.40
N GLY A 134 1.42 -4.86 10.60
CA GLY A 134 2.17 -4.12 9.60
C GLY A 134 1.44 -2.89 9.09
N ILE A 135 1.82 -2.47 7.88
CA ILE A 135 1.30 -1.26 7.24
C ILE A 135 -0.08 -1.54 6.65
N GLN A 136 -1.05 -0.74 7.07
CA GLN A 136 -2.45 -0.80 6.68
C GLN A 136 -2.80 0.42 5.83
N ARG A 137 -3.77 0.26 4.93
CA ARG A 137 -4.26 1.31 4.03
C ARG A 137 -5.75 1.51 4.21
N VAL A 138 -6.17 2.78 4.23
CA VAL A 138 -7.56 3.20 4.12
C VAL A 138 -7.64 4.17 2.95
N ARG A 139 -8.58 3.96 2.01
CA ARG A 139 -8.86 4.92 0.94
C ARG A 139 -10.05 5.78 1.34
N LEU A 140 -9.93 7.10 1.23
CA LEU A 140 -11.05 8.00 1.49
C LEU A 140 -12.19 7.85 0.46
N THR A 141 -11.88 7.29 -0.72
CA THR A 141 -12.88 6.97 -1.74
C THR A 141 -13.90 5.93 -1.27
N ASP A 142 -13.48 4.97 -0.45
CA ASP A 142 -14.35 3.91 0.09
C ASP A 142 -15.42 4.48 1.05
N TYR A 143 -15.30 5.76 1.44
CA TYR A 143 -16.19 6.47 2.36
C TYR A 143 -16.76 7.77 1.77
N ASN A 144 -16.58 8.00 0.46
CA ASN A 144 -17.02 9.23 -0.22
C ASN A 144 -16.52 10.54 0.43
N ILE A 145 -15.32 10.53 1.03
CA ILE A 145 -14.72 11.74 1.64
C ILE A 145 -13.82 12.46 0.64
N SER A 146 -14.25 13.65 0.21
CA SER A 146 -13.50 14.53 -0.68
C SER A 146 -12.85 15.70 0.05
N LEU A 147 -11.55 15.88 -0.16
CA LEU A 147 -10.78 16.99 0.36
C LEU A 147 -10.84 18.19 -0.60
N LYS A 148 -11.02 19.39 -0.04
CA LYS A 148 -11.00 20.64 -0.80
C LYS A 148 -9.57 21.15 -0.95
N PRO A 149 -9.17 21.67 -2.12
CA PRO A 149 -7.87 22.32 -2.29
C PRO A 149 -7.67 23.47 -1.30
N GLY A 150 -6.46 23.61 -0.75
CA GLY A 150 -6.09 24.66 0.20
C GLY A 150 -6.64 24.47 1.62
N VAL A 151 -7.32 23.36 1.91
CA VAL A 151 -7.86 23.05 3.23
C VAL A 151 -6.99 21.99 3.91
N THR A 152 -6.61 22.26 5.16
CA THR A 152 -5.93 21.29 6.02
C THR A 152 -6.97 20.48 6.80
N TYR A 153 -6.81 19.17 6.75
CA TYR A 153 -7.61 18.18 7.46
C TYR A 153 -6.75 17.45 8.48
N ARG A 154 -7.40 16.89 9.49
CA ARG A 154 -6.82 15.96 10.44
C ARG A 154 -7.50 14.62 10.29
N TRP A 155 -6.72 13.57 10.40
CA TRP A 155 -7.23 12.20 10.43
C TRP A 155 -6.57 11.41 11.55
N PHE A 156 -7.33 10.49 12.13
CA PHE A 156 -6.90 9.66 13.23
C PHE A 156 -7.37 8.22 13.04
N VAL A 157 -6.55 7.28 13.47
CA VAL A 157 -6.94 5.91 13.77
C VAL A 157 -6.91 5.73 15.29
N ALA A 158 -8.00 5.21 15.85
CA ALA A 158 -8.15 4.96 17.28
C ALA A 158 -8.40 3.49 17.52
N LEU A 159 -7.56 2.86 18.34
CA LEU A 159 -7.77 1.51 18.86
C LEU A 159 -8.52 1.60 20.20
N ILE A 160 -9.71 1.01 20.23
CA ILE A 160 -10.64 1.12 21.35
C ILE A 160 -10.40 -0.02 22.31
N THR A 161 -9.53 0.21 23.29
CA THR A 161 -9.14 -0.81 24.27
C THR A 161 -10.19 -1.02 25.35
N ASP A 162 -11.04 -0.01 25.57
CA ASP A 162 -12.12 -0.05 26.56
C ASP A 162 -13.28 0.85 26.10
N PRO A 163 -14.38 0.27 25.58
CA PRO A 163 -15.52 1.04 25.08
C PRO A 163 -16.14 1.99 26.12
N GLU A 164 -16.08 1.65 27.41
CA GLU A 164 -16.63 2.45 28.50
C GLU A 164 -15.63 3.53 28.98
N ARG A 165 -14.35 3.43 28.60
CA ARG A 165 -13.29 4.36 29.00
C ARG A 165 -12.44 4.77 27.80
N ARG A 166 -13.05 5.50 26.87
CA ARG A 166 -12.42 6.03 25.64
C ARG A 166 -11.17 6.88 25.86
N SER A 167 -10.94 7.39 27.07
CA SER A 167 -9.67 8.05 27.44
C SER A 167 -8.46 7.13 27.44
N LYS A 168 -8.67 5.81 27.35
CA LYS A 168 -7.64 4.78 27.23
C LYS A 168 -7.35 4.36 25.79
N ASP A 169 -8.05 4.94 24.81
CA ASP A 169 -7.83 4.62 23.40
C ASP A 169 -6.36 4.89 23.02
N ILE A 170 -5.79 3.99 22.22
CA ILE A 170 -4.49 4.26 21.59
C ILE A 170 -4.80 4.97 20.28
N ILE A 171 -4.36 6.22 20.15
CA ILE A 171 -4.71 7.09 19.01
C ILE A 171 -3.45 7.50 18.27
N ALA A 172 -3.45 7.34 16.95
CA ALA A 172 -2.42 7.88 16.07
C ALA A 172 -3.08 8.68 14.95
N GLY A 173 -2.40 9.71 14.44
CA GLY A 173 -2.99 10.55 13.42
C GLY A 173 -2.02 11.57 12.81
N GLY A 174 -2.52 12.31 11.83
CA GLY A 174 -1.73 13.27 11.08
C GLY A 174 -2.56 14.36 10.41
N GLY A 175 -1.86 15.33 9.83
CA GLY A 175 -2.48 16.33 8.96
C GLY A 175 -2.36 15.94 7.49
N VAL A 176 -3.38 16.26 6.70
CA VAL A 176 -3.37 16.17 5.23
C VAL A 176 -3.92 17.46 4.64
N GLU A 177 -3.24 18.00 3.64
CA GLU A 177 -3.68 19.18 2.90
C GLU A 177 -3.70 18.85 1.41
N ARG A 178 -4.85 19.06 0.76
CA ARG A 178 -4.93 18.94 -0.70
C ARG A 178 -4.45 20.24 -1.33
N ILE A 179 -3.50 20.14 -2.25
CA ILE A 179 -3.04 21.27 -3.05
C ILE A 179 -3.32 21.04 -4.55
N PRO A 180 -3.42 22.11 -5.36
CA PRO A 180 -3.48 21.96 -6.81
C PRO A 180 -2.22 21.28 -7.36
N LEU A 181 -2.38 20.40 -8.35
CA LEU A 181 -1.25 19.84 -9.09
C LEU A 181 -0.67 20.91 -10.02
N SER A 182 0.63 21.19 -9.88
CA SER A 182 1.32 22.14 -10.77
C SER A 182 1.51 21.56 -12.17
N ASP A 183 1.52 22.43 -13.19
CA ASP A 183 1.67 22.00 -14.59
C ASP A 183 3.02 21.34 -14.86
N ALA A 184 4.07 21.75 -14.15
CA ALA A 184 5.39 21.12 -14.21
C ALA A 184 5.32 19.64 -13.80
N ILE A 185 4.73 19.34 -12.63
CA ILE A 185 4.60 17.95 -12.15
C ILE A 185 3.64 17.17 -13.05
N ARG A 186 2.54 17.78 -13.50
CA ARG A 186 1.59 17.16 -14.44
C ARG A 186 2.28 16.68 -15.72
N SER A 187 3.13 17.53 -16.31
CA SER A 187 3.89 17.21 -17.51
C SER A 187 4.86 16.05 -17.27
N GLN A 188 5.61 16.07 -16.16
CA GLN A 188 6.54 15.01 -15.80
C GLN A 188 5.83 13.67 -15.59
N LEU A 189 4.67 13.67 -14.90
CA LEU A 189 3.87 12.46 -14.68
C LEU A 189 3.36 11.86 -15.99
N GLY A 190 2.96 12.70 -16.97
CA GLY A 190 2.46 12.23 -18.26
C GLY A 190 3.48 11.49 -19.13
N GLN A 191 4.78 11.64 -18.83
CA GLN A 191 5.88 10.98 -19.54
C GLN A 191 6.60 9.93 -18.69
N ALA A 192 6.22 9.79 -17.42
CA ALA A 192 6.92 8.94 -16.47
C ALA A 192 6.53 7.47 -16.64
N GLN A 193 7.53 6.59 -16.53
CA GLN A 193 7.27 5.18 -16.27
C GLN A 193 6.69 5.01 -14.86
N ALA A 194 5.83 4.01 -14.66
CA ALA A 194 5.14 3.78 -13.39
C ALA A 194 6.10 3.71 -12.18
N GLU A 195 7.26 3.07 -12.36
CA GLU A 195 8.30 2.96 -11.33
C GLU A 195 8.95 4.30 -10.92
N HIS A 196 8.89 5.31 -11.78
CA HIS A 196 9.44 6.64 -11.51
C HIS A 196 8.42 7.60 -10.88
N VAL A 197 7.11 7.29 -10.95
CA VAL A 197 6.04 8.13 -10.41
C VAL A 197 6.19 8.43 -8.92
N PRO A 198 6.52 7.46 -8.03
CA PRO A 198 6.71 7.76 -6.61
C PRO A 198 7.86 8.75 -6.36
N HIS A 199 8.90 8.73 -7.19
CA HIS A 199 10.03 9.68 -7.09
C HIS A 199 9.59 11.10 -7.41
N LEU A 200 8.78 11.30 -8.45
CA LEU A 200 8.26 12.61 -8.81
C LEU A 200 7.39 13.19 -7.69
N TYR A 201 6.51 12.39 -7.10
CA TYR A 201 5.69 12.84 -5.98
C TYR A 201 6.53 13.16 -4.73
N ALA A 202 7.49 12.30 -4.39
CA ALA A 202 8.35 12.53 -3.22
C ALA A 202 9.20 13.80 -3.38
N GLU A 203 9.81 14.00 -4.54
CA GLU A 203 10.62 15.19 -4.84
C GLU A 203 9.78 16.47 -4.91
N ALA A 204 8.48 16.35 -5.23
CA ALA A 204 7.52 17.46 -5.19
C ALA A 204 6.93 17.72 -3.78
N GLY A 205 7.28 16.92 -2.77
CA GLY A 205 6.74 17.04 -1.41
C GLY A 205 5.32 16.51 -1.22
N LEU A 206 4.80 15.77 -2.20
CA LEU A 206 3.46 15.17 -2.21
C LEU A 206 3.47 13.83 -1.49
N TRP A 207 3.58 13.89 -0.15
CA TRP A 207 3.76 12.72 0.72
C TRP A 207 2.73 11.60 0.48
N TYR A 208 1.45 11.94 0.50
CA TYR A 208 0.38 10.94 0.42
C TYR A 208 0.33 10.28 -0.97
N ASP A 209 0.61 11.03 -2.04
CA ASP A 209 0.72 10.48 -3.39
C ASP A 209 1.96 9.57 -3.54
N ALA A 210 3.11 9.99 -3.01
CA ALA A 210 4.34 9.20 -3.05
C ALA A 210 4.17 7.86 -2.30
N LEU A 211 3.61 7.90 -1.09
CA LEU A 211 3.39 6.71 -0.27
C LEU A 211 2.31 5.79 -0.87
N ALA A 212 1.26 6.36 -1.47
CA ALA A 212 0.24 5.60 -2.17
C ALA A 212 0.83 4.86 -3.38
N THR A 213 1.53 5.58 -4.25
CA THR A 213 2.06 5.02 -5.49
C THR A 213 3.17 3.99 -5.25
N ILE A 214 4.06 4.17 -4.27
CA ILE A 214 5.01 3.10 -3.93
C ILE A 214 4.31 1.87 -3.34
N SER A 215 3.23 2.07 -2.58
CA SER A 215 2.45 0.96 -2.03
C SER A 215 1.67 0.22 -3.12
N ASP A 216 1.12 0.93 -4.12
CA ASP A 216 0.48 0.30 -5.28
C ASP A 216 1.46 -0.59 -6.06
N LEU A 217 2.72 -0.15 -6.21
CA LEU A 217 3.77 -0.97 -6.84
C LEU A 217 4.11 -2.22 -6.00
N ILE A 218 4.17 -2.08 -4.66
CA ILE A 218 4.40 -3.21 -3.75
C ILE A 218 3.25 -4.22 -3.84
N ASP A 219 2.00 -3.75 -3.85
CA ASP A 219 0.82 -4.60 -3.96
C ASP A 219 0.81 -5.35 -5.31
N ALA A 220 1.25 -4.70 -6.38
CA ALA A 220 1.36 -5.31 -7.71
C ALA A 220 2.54 -6.30 -7.83
N THR A 221 3.65 -6.07 -7.12
CA THR A 221 4.85 -6.92 -7.17
C THR A 221 5.39 -7.25 -5.77
N PRO A 222 4.68 -8.05 -4.94
CA PRO A 222 5.01 -8.21 -3.52
C PRO A 222 6.39 -8.83 -3.25
N ALA A 223 6.92 -9.60 -4.20
CA ALA A 223 8.22 -10.26 -4.12
C ALA A 223 9.41 -9.32 -4.41
N ASP A 224 9.18 -8.13 -4.98
CA ASP A 224 10.25 -7.15 -5.20
C ASP A 224 10.59 -6.44 -3.89
N ALA A 225 11.56 -7.00 -3.17
CA ALA A 225 12.10 -6.42 -1.94
C ALA A 225 12.65 -4.99 -2.14
N GLY A 226 13.07 -4.64 -3.35
CA GLY A 226 13.54 -3.30 -3.69
C GLY A 226 12.45 -2.24 -3.51
N LEU A 227 11.18 -2.55 -3.80
CA LEU A 227 10.08 -1.60 -3.60
C LEU A 227 9.81 -1.33 -2.10
N ARG A 228 9.95 -2.34 -1.24
CA ARG A 228 9.86 -2.17 0.22
C ARG A 228 11.03 -1.37 0.76
N GLN A 229 12.23 -1.57 0.23
CA GLN A 229 13.38 -0.72 0.58
C GLN A 229 13.13 0.74 0.21
N GLN A 230 12.48 1.02 -0.92
CA GLN A 230 12.10 2.38 -1.31
C GLN A 230 11.09 2.99 -0.32
N ARG A 231 10.02 2.25 0.04
CA ARG A 231 9.03 2.72 1.02
C ARG A 231 9.65 2.90 2.41
N ALA A 232 10.51 1.98 2.84
CA ALA A 232 11.26 2.09 4.10
C ALA A 232 12.14 3.36 4.12
N ALA A 233 12.90 3.62 3.06
CA ALA A 233 13.72 4.83 2.96
C ALA A 233 12.87 6.12 3.01
N LEU A 234 11.66 6.10 2.45
CA LEU A 234 10.72 7.21 2.54
C LEU A 234 10.22 7.43 3.97
N LEU A 235 9.89 6.35 4.69
CA LEU A 235 9.44 6.39 6.09
C LEU A 235 10.55 6.86 7.04
N GLU A 236 11.79 6.46 6.80
CA GLU A 236 12.95 6.88 7.59
C GLU A 236 13.19 8.40 7.53
N GLN A 237 13.01 9.00 6.36
CA GLN A 237 13.18 10.45 6.15
C GLN A 237 12.20 11.32 6.97
N VAL A 238 11.09 10.75 7.44
CA VAL A 238 10.14 11.43 8.32
C VAL A 238 10.22 10.96 9.78
N GLY A 239 11.26 10.21 10.13
CA GLY A 239 11.52 9.74 11.50
C GLY A 239 10.67 8.54 11.92
N LEU A 240 10.09 7.79 10.99
CA LEU A 240 9.36 6.54 11.27
C LEU A 240 10.30 5.32 11.21
N THR A 241 11.45 5.42 11.87
CA THR A 241 12.59 4.48 11.72
C THR A 241 12.25 3.05 12.13
N SER A 242 11.49 2.83 13.21
CA SER A 242 11.06 1.48 13.62
C SER A 242 10.20 0.81 12.57
N ILE A 243 9.27 1.56 11.97
CA ILE A 243 8.36 1.09 10.93
C ILE A 243 9.11 0.87 9.62
N ALA A 244 10.07 1.74 9.29
CA ALA A 244 10.96 1.57 8.13
C ALA A 244 11.76 0.26 8.23
N ALA A 245 12.35 -0.02 9.41
CA ALA A 245 13.07 -1.26 9.67
C ALA A 245 12.15 -2.49 9.57
N TYR A 246 10.92 -2.39 10.09
CA TYR A 246 9.91 -3.43 9.94
C TYR A 246 9.56 -3.70 8.47
N ASP A 247 9.27 -2.66 7.68
CA ASP A 247 8.85 -2.80 6.28
C ASP A 247 9.96 -3.39 5.39
N ALA A 248 11.21 -3.03 5.67
CA ALA A 248 12.38 -3.56 4.96
C ALA A 248 12.65 -5.05 5.23
N THR A 249 12.23 -5.58 6.39
CA THR A 249 12.59 -6.93 6.85
C THR A 249 11.44 -7.92 6.84
N ASN A 250 10.24 -7.49 7.22
CA ASN A 250 9.12 -8.35 7.57
C ASN A 250 7.86 -8.11 6.73
N GLY A 251 7.91 -7.23 5.74
CA GLY A 251 6.73 -6.87 4.95
C GLY A 251 6.09 -8.00 4.12
N ARG A 252 6.48 -9.26 4.26
CA ARG A 252 5.97 -10.38 3.47
C ARG A 252 4.50 -10.67 3.73
#